data_AF-A0AAN8J7D2-F1
#
_entry.id   AF-A0AAN8J7D2-F1
#
_cell.length_a   1.000
_cell.length_b   1.000
_cell.length_c   1.000
_cell.angle_alpha   90.00
_cell.angle_beta   90.00
_cell.angle_gamma   90.00
#
_symmetry.space_group_name_H-M   'P 1'
#
loop_
_entity.id
_entity.type
_entity.pdbx_description
1 polymer ?
#
loop_
_entity_poly.entity_id
_entity_poly.type
_entity_poly.pdbx_seq_one_letter_code
_entity_poly.pdbx_strand_id
1 'polypeptide(L)'
;MVSLQLAGLLVLAATAFATPVAKRSCAPANSDKTIPHGETFTLESSGPCIKYLCDDASYAPSAIECSNPADGSCHAVGAVLTHNCVTRKCVHDGTVGFQTTVSKCADKDGACHSPGETFARTIAGTDYSNCSCEIEEESGNINYTCSG
;
A
#
# COMPACT_ATOMS: atom_id res chain seq x y z
N MET A 1 -75.22 -18.48 39.68
CA MET A 1 -74.48 -18.76 38.44
C MET A 1 -74.89 -17.74 37.39
N VAL A 2 -74.11 -16.68 37.14
CA VAL A 2 -74.14 -15.92 35.88
C VAL A 2 -72.71 -15.47 35.62
N SER A 3 -72.16 -15.94 34.50
CA SER A 3 -70.79 -15.74 34.04
C SER A 3 -70.50 -14.31 33.63
N LEU A 4 -69.32 -13.84 34.01
CA LEU A 4 -68.65 -12.63 33.55
C LEU A 4 -68.02 -12.91 32.17
N GLN A 5 -68.42 -12.20 31.11
CA GLN A 5 -67.72 -12.24 29.82
C GLN A 5 -66.81 -11.01 29.70
N LEU A 6 -65.50 -11.22 29.92
CA LEU A 6 -64.45 -10.30 29.49
C LEU A 6 -64.25 -10.48 27.98
N ALA A 7 -64.65 -9.48 27.19
CA ALA A 7 -64.25 -9.38 25.79
C ALA A 7 -62.86 -8.74 25.72
N GLY A 8 -61.83 -9.55 25.49
CA GLY A 8 -60.46 -9.09 25.24
C GLY A 8 -60.33 -8.50 23.83
N LEU A 9 -59.95 -7.23 23.74
CA LEU A 9 -59.53 -6.62 22.48
C LEU A 9 -58.17 -7.20 22.06
N LEU A 10 -58.14 -7.91 20.93
CA LEU A 10 -56.92 -8.31 20.26
C LEU A 10 -56.38 -7.11 19.46
N VAL A 11 -55.26 -6.54 19.90
CA VAL A 11 -54.55 -5.50 19.14
C VAL A 11 -53.66 -6.20 18.10
N LEU A 12 -54.06 -6.15 16.83
CA LEU A 12 -53.23 -6.58 15.70
C LEU A 12 -52.14 -5.54 15.46
N ALA A 13 -50.93 -5.80 15.96
CA ALA A 13 -49.75 -5.02 15.58
C ALA A 13 -49.34 -5.39 14.15
N ALA A 14 -49.61 -4.50 13.19
CA ALA A 14 -49.12 -4.64 11.82
C ALA A 14 -47.61 -4.35 11.80
N THR A 15 -46.77 -5.39 11.76
CA THR A 15 -45.33 -5.25 11.53
C THR A 15 -45.09 -4.96 10.05
N ALA A 16 -44.74 -3.73 9.71
CA ALA A 16 -44.28 -3.38 8.36
C ALA A 16 -42.88 -4.02 8.15
N PHE A 17 -42.83 -5.08 7.34
CA PHE A 17 -41.56 -5.66 6.89
C PHE A 17 -41.01 -4.76 5.78
N ALA A 18 -40.04 -3.90 6.11
CA ALA A 18 -39.23 -3.25 5.09
C ALA A 18 -38.38 -4.34 4.42
N THR A 19 -38.68 -4.68 3.16
CA THR A 19 -37.80 -5.54 2.36
C THR A 19 -36.51 -4.78 2.09
N PRO A 20 -35.33 -5.30 2.46
CA PRO A 20 -34.07 -4.63 2.15
C PRO A 20 -33.94 -4.49 0.63
N VAL A 21 -33.68 -3.28 0.17
CA VAL A 21 -33.43 -3.01 -1.25
C VAL A 21 -32.16 -3.78 -1.64
N ALA A 22 -32.25 -4.63 -2.66
CA ALA A 22 -31.09 -5.36 -3.17
C ALA A 22 -30.06 -4.37 -3.71
N LYS A 23 -28.86 -4.39 -3.12
CA LYS A 23 -27.73 -3.57 -3.58
C LYS A 23 -27.20 -4.10 -4.90
N ARG A 24 -26.74 -3.18 -5.75
CA ARG A 24 -26.32 -3.47 -7.12
C ARG A 24 -24.84 -3.81 -7.24
N SER A 25 -24.53 -4.66 -8.22
CA SER A 25 -23.16 -4.98 -8.64
C SER A 25 -22.50 -3.80 -9.35
N CYS A 26 -21.17 -3.77 -9.34
CA CYS A 26 -20.34 -2.79 -10.01
C CYS A 26 -19.84 -3.31 -11.36
N ALA A 27 -19.68 -2.40 -12.32
CA ALA A 27 -19.07 -2.67 -13.63
C ALA A 27 -17.97 -1.62 -13.88
N PRO A 28 -16.72 -1.91 -13.49
CA PRO A 28 -15.63 -0.96 -13.68
C PRO A 28 -15.42 -0.64 -15.16
N ALA A 29 -15.12 0.61 -15.47
CA ALA A 29 -14.82 1.02 -16.84
C ALA A 29 -13.60 0.25 -17.35
N ASN A 30 -13.68 -0.23 -18.60
CA ASN A 30 -12.64 -1.06 -19.23
C ASN A 30 -12.46 -2.44 -18.58
N SER A 31 -13.50 -2.99 -17.94
CA SER A 31 -13.54 -4.36 -17.49
C SER A 31 -14.80 -5.06 -17.99
N ASP A 32 -14.66 -6.28 -18.51
CA ASP A 32 -15.80 -7.14 -18.86
C ASP A 32 -16.42 -7.83 -17.62
N LYS A 33 -15.95 -7.49 -16.41
CA LYS A 33 -16.35 -8.15 -15.18
C LYS A 33 -17.46 -7.38 -14.47
N THR A 34 -18.49 -8.13 -14.05
CA THR A 34 -19.48 -7.66 -13.08
C THR A 34 -19.04 -8.09 -11.69
N ILE A 35 -18.83 -7.12 -10.79
CA ILE A 35 -18.37 -7.36 -9.42
C ILE A 35 -19.57 -7.27 -8.46
N PRO A 36 -19.90 -8.32 -7.70
CA PRO A 36 -20.99 -8.29 -6.74
C PRO A 36 -20.82 -7.21 -5.66
N HIS A 37 -21.92 -6.71 -5.12
CA HIS A 37 -21.88 -5.82 -3.96
C HIS A 37 -21.13 -6.48 -2.79
N GLY A 38 -20.23 -5.74 -2.15
CA GLY A 38 -19.44 -6.19 -1.01
C GLY A 38 -18.13 -6.89 -1.38
N GLU A 39 -17.94 -7.22 -2.66
CA GLU A 39 -16.71 -7.85 -3.14
C GLU A 39 -15.59 -6.84 -3.31
N THR A 40 -14.36 -7.31 -3.04
CA THR A 40 -13.14 -6.55 -3.28
C THR A 40 -12.44 -7.02 -4.56
N PHE A 41 -11.88 -6.09 -5.31
CA PHE A 41 -11.21 -6.37 -6.58
C PHE A 41 -10.05 -5.40 -6.84
N THR A 42 -9.28 -5.66 -7.89
CA THR A 42 -8.21 -4.77 -8.36
C THR A 42 -8.53 -4.28 -9.77
N LEU A 43 -7.98 -3.12 -10.13
CA LEU A 43 -8.02 -2.59 -11.48
C LEU A 43 -6.64 -2.72 -12.10
N GLU A 44 -6.57 -3.19 -13.34
CA GLU A 44 -5.30 -3.31 -14.07
C GLU A 44 -4.59 -1.95 -14.18
N SER A 45 -5.34 -0.86 -14.39
CA SER A 45 -4.82 0.50 -14.45
C SER A 45 -4.21 1.01 -13.15
N SER A 46 -4.58 0.42 -12.01
CA SER A 46 -4.09 0.80 -10.67
C SER A 46 -3.00 -0.15 -10.15
N GLY A 47 -2.72 -1.23 -10.86
CA GLY A 47 -1.82 -2.29 -10.41
C GLY A 47 -2.42 -3.20 -9.33
N PRO A 48 -1.65 -4.21 -8.89
CA PRO A 48 -2.15 -5.28 -8.03
C PRO A 48 -2.33 -4.90 -6.56
N CYS A 49 -1.73 -3.78 -6.12
CA CYS A 49 -1.69 -3.38 -4.71
C CYS A 49 -2.72 -2.31 -4.32
N ILE A 50 -3.60 -1.92 -5.25
CA ILE A 50 -4.73 -1.05 -4.94
C ILE A 50 -6.00 -1.87 -5.06
N LYS A 51 -6.69 -2.04 -3.93
CA LYS A 51 -7.93 -2.80 -3.83
C LYS A 51 -9.11 -1.84 -3.77
N TYR A 52 -10.20 -2.22 -4.43
CA TYR A 52 -11.45 -1.49 -4.48
C TYR A 52 -12.55 -2.34 -3.86
N LEU A 53 -13.51 -1.71 -3.18
CA LEU A 53 -14.72 -2.34 -2.67
C LEU A 53 -15.92 -1.89 -3.50
N CYS A 54 -16.74 -2.83 -3.96
CA CYS A 54 -18.00 -2.53 -4.63
C CYS A 54 -19.11 -2.22 -3.61
N ASP A 55 -19.69 -1.03 -3.67
CA ASP A 55 -20.86 -0.60 -2.88
C ASP A 55 -21.96 0.01 -3.76
N ASP A 56 -23.08 -0.71 -3.88
CA ASP A 56 -24.27 -0.35 -4.66
C ASP A 56 -24.00 0.34 -6.02
N ALA A 57 -23.46 -0.42 -6.99
CA ALA A 57 -23.08 0.05 -8.33
C ALA A 57 -21.98 1.12 -8.40
N SER A 58 -21.36 1.49 -7.28
CA SER A 58 -20.17 2.34 -7.22
C SER A 58 -19.03 1.62 -6.52
N TYR A 59 -17.80 2.07 -6.70
CA TYR A 59 -16.66 1.48 -6.01
C TYR A 59 -15.64 2.55 -5.63
N ALA A 60 -14.92 2.30 -4.54
CA ALA A 60 -13.87 3.16 -4.02
C ALA A 60 -12.69 2.31 -3.52
N PRO A 61 -11.48 2.88 -3.47
CA PRO A 61 -10.34 2.20 -2.88
C PRO A 61 -10.65 1.76 -1.43
N SER A 62 -10.51 0.47 -1.15
CA SER A 62 -10.58 -0.11 0.19
C SER A 62 -9.20 -0.34 0.79
N ALA A 63 -8.16 -0.44 -0.05
CA ALA A 63 -6.76 -0.44 0.36
C ALA A 63 -5.90 0.24 -0.71
N ILE A 64 -4.94 1.05 -0.27
CA ILE A 64 -3.94 1.70 -1.10
C ILE A 64 -2.57 1.30 -0.56
N GLU A 65 -1.81 0.54 -1.36
CA GLU A 65 -0.52 -0.02 -0.98
C GLU A 65 0.47 0.13 -2.13
N CYS A 66 1.76 0.24 -1.80
CA CYS A 66 2.82 0.25 -2.80
C CYS A 66 3.20 -1.18 -3.17
N SER A 67 3.39 -1.41 -4.47
CA SER A 67 4.02 -2.64 -4.98
C SER A 67 5.53 -2.52 -4.84
N ASN A 68 6.17 -3.48 -4.18
CA ASN A 68 7.61 -3.62 -4.18
C ASN A 68 8.06 -4.15 -5.56
N PRO A 69 8.90 -3.43 -6.31
CA PRO A 69 9.32 -3.86 -7.65
C PRO A 69 10.23 -5.10 -7.64
N ALA A 70 10.83 -5.45 -6.50
CA ALA A 70 11.73 -6.60 -6.42
C ALA A 70 10.98 -7.95 -6.39
N ASP A 71 9.83 -8.01 -5.72
CA ASP A 71 9.09 -9.26 -5.48
C ASP A 71 7.57 -9.16 -5.72
N GLY A 72 7.06 -7.98 -6.06
CA GLY A 72 5.63 -7.73 -6.29
C GLY A 72 4.78 -7.66 -5.03
N SER A 73 5.36 -7.71 -3.83
CA SER A 73 4.61 -7.67 -2.58
C SER A 73 3.99 -6.29 -2.32
N CYS A 74 2.84 -6.29 -1.65
CA CYS A 74 2.10 -5.06 -1.33
C CYS A 74 2.43 -4.59 0.09
N HIS A 75 2.72 -3.29 0.23
CA HIS A 75 3.03 -2.67 1.49
C HIS A 75 2.16 -1.44 1.74
N ALA A 76 1.56 -1.36 2.93
CA ALA A 76 0.76 -0.22 3.34
C ALA A 76 1.50 1.12 3.20
N VAL A 77 0.74 2.18 2.90
CA VAL A 77 1.26 3.56 2.95
C VAL A 77 1.90 3.84 4.31
N GLY A 78 3.11 4.40 4.27
CA GLY A 78 3.94 4.62 5.44
C GLY A 78 4.96 3.52 5.73
N ALA A 79 4.82 2.33 5.13
CA ALA A 79 5.81 1.25 5.26
C ALA A 79 7.18 1.70 4.77
N VAL A 80 8.23 1.28 5.49
CA VAL A 80 9.62 1.62 5.20
C VAL A 80 10.37 0.35 4.84
N LEU A 81 11.05 0.36 3.71
CA LEU A 81 11.92 -0.71 3.25
C LEU A 81 13.34 -0.18 3.14
N THR A 82 14.31 -0.97 3.60
CA THR A 82 15.73 -0.68 3.42
C THR A 82 16.36 -1.81 2.64
N HIS A 83 17.00 -1.49 1.52
CA HIS A 83 17.72 -2.45 0.70
C HIS A 83 18.95 -1.76 0.08
N ASN A 84 20.11 -2.42 0.13
CA ASN A 84 21.38 -1.90 -0.38
C ASN A 84 21.67 -0.45 0.05
N CYS A 85 21.55 -0.17 1.35
CA CYS A 85 21.76 1.15 1.94
C CYS A 85 20.83 2.27 1.46
N VAL A 86 19.75 1.91 0.73
CA VAL A 86 18.70 2.85 0.34
C VAL A 86 17.44 2.54 1.12
N THR A 87 16.93 3.54 1.84
CA THR A 87 15.66 3.47 2.56
C THR A 87 14.58 4.17 1.76
N ARG A 88 13.50 3.45 1.49
CA ARG A 88 12.33 3.94 0.78
C ARG A 88 11.09 3.88 1.66
N LYS A 89 10.20 4.83 1.49
CA LYS A 89 8.90 4.88 2.17
C LYS A 89 7.78 4.78 1.14
N CYS A 90 6.81 3.92 1.40
CA CYS A 90 5.59 3.89 0.61
C CYS A 90 4.77 5.15 0.90
N VAL A 91 4.43 5.91 -0.13
CA VAL A 91 3.66 7.15 -0.01
C VAL A 91 2.49 7.17 -1.00
N HIS A 92 1.52 8.04 -0.71
CA HIS A 92 0.38 8.34 -1.57
C HIS A 92 0.20 9.86 -1.57
N ASP A 93 0.94 10.54 -2.45
CA ASP A 93 0.91 12.00 -2.62
C ASP A 93 0.82 12.30 -4.13
N GLY A 94 -0.39 12.22 -4.66
CA GLY A 94 -0.69 12.25 -6.10
C GLY A 94 -0.46 10.92 -6.82
N THR A 95 0.63 10.22 -6.50
CA THR A 95 0.94 8.88 -7.02
C THR A 95 1.25 7.92 -5.88
N VAL A 96 0.85 6.65 -6.02
CA VAL A 96 1.15 5.58 -5.06
C VAL A 96 2.47 4.93 -5.45
N GLY A 97 3.44 4.92 -4.53
CA GLY A 97 4.73 4.30 -4.81
C GLY A 97 5.76 4.48 -3.70
N PHE A 98 6.89 3.78 -3.84
CA PHE A 98 8.03 3.94 -2.95
C PHE A 98 8.87 5.15 -3.36
N GLN A 99 9.05 6.09 -2.44
CA GLN A 99 9.97 7.21 -2.59
C GLN A 99 11.21 7.00 -1.74
N THR A 100 12.39 7.30 -2.29
CA THR A 100 13.64 7.28 -1.54
C THR A 100 13.62 8.37 -0.47
N THR A 101 13.93 7.98 0.76
CA THR A 101 13.96 8.89 1.92
C THR A 101 15.36 9.07 2.48
N VAL A 102 16.19 8.03 2.37
CA VAL A 102 17.60 8.07 2.78
C VAL A 102 18.39 7.23 1.80
N SER A 103 19.52 7.75 1.35
CA SER A 103 20.53 6.98 0.63
C SER A 103 21.83 7.04 1.42
N LYS A 104 22.48 5.89 1.54
CA LYS A 104 23.76 5.70 2.22
C LYS A 104 24.70 4.89 1.33
N CYS A 105 25.96 4.85 1.70
CA CYS A 105 27.00 4.16 0.95
C CYS A 105 27.38 2.87 1.64
N ALA A 106 27.58 1.81 0.87
CA ALA A 106 28.06 0.55 1.43
C ALA A 106 29.58 0.61 1.63
N ASP A 107 30.10 -0.04 2.66
CA ASP A 107 31.53 -0.37 2.76
C ASP A 107 31.85 -1.71 2.08
N LYS A 108 33.06 -2.23 2.27
CA LYS A 108 33.45 -3.56 1.74
C LYS A 108 32.69 -4.73 2.35
N ASP A 109 32.16 -4.57 3.57
CA ASP A 109 31.46 -5.61 4.34
C ASP A 109 29.93 -5.47 4.22
N GLY A 110 29.45 -4.45 3.50
CA GLY A 110 28.03 -4.14 3.29
C GLY A 110 27.40 -3.25 4.35
N ALA A 111 28.19 -2.69 5.28
CA ALA A 111 27.70 -1.72 6.25
C ALA A 111 27.39 -0.38 5.59
N CYS A 112 26.37 0.33 6.09
CA CYS A 112 25.86 1.54 5.47
C CYS A 112 26.33 2.81 6.20
N HIS A 113 27.05 3.65 5.47
CA HIS A 113 27.66 4.90 5.92
C HIS A 113 26.95 6.13 5.36
N SER A 114 26.91 7.19 6.14
CA SER A 114 26.36 8.47 5.68
C SER A 114 27.30 9.11 4.65
N PRO A 115 26.79 9.90 3.69
CA PRO A 115 27.65 10.67 2.79
C PRO A 115 28.69 11.50 3.56
N GLY A 116 29.93 11.50 3.07
CA GLY A 116 31.07 12.14 3.72
C GLY A 116 31.75 11.35 4.85
N GLU A 117 31.16 10.26 5.37
CA GLU A 117 31.86 9.38 6.32
C GLU A 117 33.01 8.64 5.65
N THR A 118 34.08 8.39 6.42
CA THR A 118 35.24 7.62 5.96
C THR A 118 35.12 6.14 6.37
N PHE A 119 35.33 5.24 5.41
CA PHE A 119 35.30 3.78 5.61
C PHE A 119 36.20 3.05 4.60
N ALA A 120 36.41 1.76 4.81
CA ALA A 120 37.18 0.93 3.88
C ALA A 120 36.29 0.36 2.76
N ARG A 121 36.78 0.35 1.51
CA ARG A 121 36.04 -0.18 0.37
C ARG A 121 36.96 -0.84 -0.66
N THR A 122 36.47 -1.89 -1.30
CA THR A 122 37.13 -2.51 -2.45
C THR A 122 36.59 -1.92 -3.74
N ILE A 123 37.45 -1.33 -4.57
CA ILE A 123 37.09 -0.82 -5.90
C ILE A 123 37.96 -1.52 -6.93
N ALA A 124 37.31 -2.18 -7.91
CA ALA A 124 37.99 -2.95 -8.96
C ALA A 124 39.04 -3.95 -8.40
N GLY A 125 38.77 -4.56 -7.25
CA GLY A 125 39.65 -5.53 -6.59
C GLY A 125 40.79 -4.93 -5.76
N THR A 126 40.88 -3.60 -5.67
CA THR A 126 41.85 -2.90 -4.80
C THR A 126 41.17 -2.43 -3.53
N ASP A 127 41.76 -2.76 -2.38
CA ASP A 127 41.27 -2.32 -1.07
C ASP A 127 41.81 -0.93 -0.73
N TYR A 128 40.89 -0.02 -0.44
CA TYR A 128 41.19 1.32 0.04
C TYR A 128 40.72 1.42 1.49
N SER A 129 41.59 1.92 2.37
CA SER A 129 41.28 2.10 3.80
C SER A 129 40.56 3.42 4.11
N ASN A 130 40.62 4.38 3.20
CA ASN A 130 40.04 5.71 3.37
C ASN A 130 39.23 6.11 2.13
N CYS A 131 37.98 5.65 2.11
CA CYS A 131 36.97 6.05 1.13
C CYS A 131 35.88 6.88 1.79
N SER A 132 35.36 7.84 1.05
CA SER A 132 34.10 8.52 1.35
C SER A 132 33.22 8.49 0.11
N CYS A 133 31.98 8.93 0.27
CA CYS A 133 31.06 9.02 -0.84
C CYS A 133 30.20 10.28 -0.79
N GLU A 134 29.68 10.64 -1.95
CA GLU A 134 28.66 11.66 -2.15
C GLU A 134 27.50 11.06 -2.93
N ILE A 135 26.30 11.60 -2.73
CA ILE A 135 25.08 11.14 -3.39
C ILE A 135 24.49 12.32 -4.14
N GLU A 136 24.38 12.19 -5.46
CA GLU A 136 23.75 13.20 -6.31
C GLU A 136 22.25 13.24 -6.02
N GLU A 137 21.72 14.42 -5.70
CA GLU A 137 20.32 14.57 -5.27
C GLU A 137 19.31 14.23 -6.37
N GLU A 138 19.61 14.56 -7.63
CA GLU A 138 18.67 14.35 -8.75
C GLU A 138 18.67 12.91 -9.28
N SER A 139 19.85 12.32 -9.40
CA SER A 139 20.03 10.99 -10.00
C SER A 139 20.02 9.87 -8.96
N GLY A 140 20.34 10.19 -7.70
CA GLY A 140 20.64 9.20 -6.66
C GLY A 140 21.94 8.44 -6.90
N ASN A 141 22.78 8.87 -7.85
CA ASN A 141 24.06 8.24 -8.13
C ASN A 141 25.01 8.40 -6.93
N ILE A 142 25.73 7.33 -6.61
CA ILE A 142 26.71 7.32 -5.54
C ILE A 142 28.11 7.42 -6.13
N ASN A 143 28.82 8.50 -5.80
CA ASN A 143 30.18 8.75 -6.23
C ASN A 143 31.13 8.44 -5.06
N TYR A 144 32.08 7.53 -5.26
CA TYR A 144 33.07 7.17 -4.25
C TYR A 144 34.40 7.88 -4.52
N THR A 145 34.99 8.46 -3.47
CA THR A 145 36.32 9.05 -3.49
C THR A 145 37.19 8.31 -2.48
N CYS A 146 38.27 7.71 -2.95
CA CYS A 146 39.16 6.90 -2.11
C CYS A 146 40.61 7.40 -2.19
N SER A 147 41.30 7.31 -1.06
CA SER A 147 42.73 7.55 -0.93
C SER A 147 43.40 6.34 -0.31
N GLY A 148 44.57 5.99 -0.83
CA GLY A 148 45.34 4.81 -0.47
C GLY A 148 46.70 4.84 -1.15
#